data_AF-A0A937XI64-F1
#
_entry.id   AF-A0A937XI64-F1
#
_cell.length_a   1.000
_cell.length_b   1.000
_cell.length_c   1.000
_cell.angle_alpha   90.00
_cell.angle_beta   90.00
_cell.angle_gamma   90.00
#
_symmetry.space_group_name_H-M   'P 1'
#
loop_
_entity.id
_entity.type
_entity.pdbx_description
1 polymer ?
#
loop_
_entity_poly.entity_id
_entity_poly.type
_entity_poly.pdbx_seq_one_letter_code
_entity_poly.pdbx_strand_id
1 'polypeptide(L)' 'MRAAFIIMRIGEPTLETMCKEAIVPALKACGFDPKRVDKHEQGGPLKSEIIKFLEQSDILIRA' A
#
# COMPACT_ATOMS: atom_id res chain seq x y z
N MET A 1 4.24 -11.77 -9.72
CA MET A 1 2.96 -11.09 -9.42
C MET A 1 3.21 -9.59 -9.44
N ARG A 2 2.22 -8.81 -9.89
CA ARG A 2 2.33 -7.35 -10.06
C ARG A 2 2.22 -6.66 -8.71
N ALA A 3 3.21 -5.87 -8.32
CA ALA A 3 3.20 -5.22 -7.01
C ALA A 3 2.29 -3.98 -7.03
N ALA A 4 1.40 -3.85 -6.05
CA ALA A 4 0.62 -2.65 -5.81
C ALA A 4 0.90 -2.12 -4.42
N PHE A 5 1.23 -0.84 -4.29
CA PHE A 5 1.55 -0.23 -3.01
C PHE A 5 0.45 0.73 -2.56
N ILE A 6 0.14 0.69 -1.27
CA ILE A 6 -0.89 1.49 -0.63
C ILE A 6 -0.22 2.34 0.44
N ILE A 7 -0.46 3.65 0.37
CA ILE A 7 -0.06 4.64 1.38
C ILE A 7 -1.33 5.34 1.85
N MET A 8 -1.60 5.29 3.15
CA MET A 8 -2.74 5.98 3.74
C MET A 8 -2.38 6.68 5.04
N ARG A 9 -3.24 7.60 5.50
CA ARG A 9 -3.11 8.21 6.82
C ARG A 9 -3.24 7.16 7.93
N ILE A 10 -2.18 7.05 8.74
CA ILE A 10 -2.13 6.15 9.90
C ILE A 10 -3.11 6.62 10.97
N GLY A 11 -3.79 5.66 11.61
CA GLY A 11 -4.69 5.93 12.73
C GLY A 11 -6.07 6.45 12.31
N GLU A 12 -6.42 6.40 11.02
CA GLU A 12 -7.75 6.76 10.53
C GLU A 12 -8.62 5.51 10.32
N PRO A 13 -9.61 5.24 11.19
CA PRO A 13 -10.37 3.98 11.14
C PRO A 13 -11.15 3.78 9.84
N THR A 14 -11.67 4.86 9.27
CA THR A 14 -12.41 4.83 8.01
C THR A 14 -11.53 4.36 6.86
N LEU A 15 -10.27 4.80 6.80
CA LEU A 15 -9.31 4.39 5.78
C LEU A 15 -8.85 2.94 5.98
N GLU A 16 -8.73 2.50 7.23
CA GLU A 16 -8.45 1.09 7.55
C GLU A 16 -9.55 0.16 7.02
N THR A 17 -10.81 0.51 7.28
CA THR A 17 -11.97 -0.26 6.79
C THR A 17 -12.02 -0.23 5.27
N MET A 18 -11.94 0.94 4.64
CA MET A 18 -11.91 1.09 3.17
C MET A 18 -10.80 0.24 2.54
N CYS A 19 -9.60 0.27 3.13
CA CYS A 19 -8.48 -0.50 2.61
C CYS A 19 -8.71 -2.00 2.68
N LYS A 20 -9.23 -2.48 3.81
CA LYS A 20 -9.47 -3.90 4.06
C LYS A 20 -10.62 -4.43 3.21
N GLU A 21 -11.69 -3.65 3.06
CA GLU A 21 -12.95 -4.11 2.48
C GLU A 21 -13.10 -3.78 0.99
N ALA A 22 -12.42 -2.75 0.48
CA ALA A 22 -12.53 -2.32 -0.91
C ALA A 22 -11.21 -2.39 -1.68
N ILE A 23 -10.16 -1.71 -1.18
CA ILE A 23 -8.91 -1.53 -1.94
C ILE A 23 -8.15 -2.86 -2.11
N VAL A 24 -7.92 -3.60 -1.03
CA VAL A 24 -7.20 -4.88 -1.06
C VAL A 24 -7.93 -5.92 -1.90
N PRO A 25 -9.25 -6.12 -1.75
CA PRO A 25 -10.01 -7.04 -2.60
C PRO A 25 -9.95 -6.68 -4.09
N ALA A 26 -10.10 -5.40 -4.44
CA ALA A 26 -10.03 -4.95 -5.83
C ALA A 26 -8.66 -5.21 -6.47
N LEU A 27 -7.58 -4.91 -5.75
CA LEU A 27 -6.22 -5.17 -6.23
C LEU A 27 -5.97 -6.67 -6.44
N LYS A 28 -6.40 -7.52 -5.51
CA LYS A 28 -6.27 -8.97 -5.63
C LYS A 28 -7.08 -9.52 -6.82
N ALA A 29 -8.30 -9.03 -7.03
CA ALA A 29 -9.12 -9.41 -8.19
C ALA A 29 -8.45 -9.04 -9.52
N CYS A 30 -7.67 -7.96 -9.53
CA CYS A 30 -6.87 -7.53 -10.68
C CYS A 30 -5.50 -8.24 -10.79
N GLY A 31 -5.20 -9.23 -9.94
CA GLY A 31 -3.94 -10.00 -9.98
C GLY A 31 -2.72 -9.29 -9.38
N PHE A 32 -2.94 -8.25 -8.57
CA PHE A 32 -1.88 -7.56 -7.85
C PHE A 32 -1.62 -8.16 -6.46
N ASP A 33 -0.40 -7.97 -5.98
CA ASP A 33 0.02 -8.21 -4.59
C ASP A 33 0.04 -6.88 -3.82
N PRO A 34 -1.01 -6.57 -3.02
CA PRO A 34 -1.12 -5.30 -2.29
C PRO A 34 -0.19 -5.25 -1.07
N LYS A 35 0.64 -4.21 -1.00
CA LYS A 35 1.59 -3.94 0.09
C LYS A 35 1.30 -2.59 0.73
N ARG A 36 1.13 -2.58 2.07
CA ARG A 36 0.97 -1.34 2.83
C ARG A 36 2.30 -0.81 3.30
N VAL A 37 2.65 0.37 2.80
CA VAL A 37 3.90 1.05 3.14
C VAL A 37 3.76 1.81 4.46
N ASP A 38 2.57 2.33 4.74
CA ASP A 38 2.30 3.09 5.97
C ASP A 38 2.31 2.23 7.24
N LYS A 39 2.23 0.90 7.10
CA LYS A 39 2.38 -0.08 8.19
C LYS A 39 3.74 -0.79 8.16
N HIS A 40 4.72 -0.28 7.42
CA HIS A 40 6.03 -0.92 7.34
C HIS A 40 6.85 -0.65 8.60
N GLU A 41 7.17 -1.71 9.35
CA GLU A 41 7.81 -1.63 10.67
C GLU A 41 9.35 -1.82 10.64
N GLN A 42 10.00 -1.81 9.46
CA GLN A 42 11.44 -2.14 9.35
C GLN A 42 12.42 -1.04 9.83
N GLY A 43 11.96 -0.04 10.58
CA GLY A 43 12.85 0.90 11.30
C GLY A 43 13.69 1.85 10.43
N GLY A 44 13.59 1.77 9.10
CA GLY A 44 14.20 2.71 8.16
C GLY A 44 13.34 3.96 7.92
N PRO A 45 13.92 5.06 7.39
CA PRO A 45 13.12 6.21 6.98
C PRO A 45 12.17 5.79 5.86
N LEU A 46 10.86 5.93 6.09
CA LEU A 46 9.79 5.66 5.12
C LEU A 46 10.11 6.23 3.71
N LYS A 47 10.79 7.38 3.69
CA LYS A 47 11.22 8.10 2.49
C LYS A 47 12.17 7.29 1.58
N SER A 48 13.12 6.54 2.14
CA SER A 48 14.09 5.77 1.36
C SER A 48 13.49 4.48 0.79
N GLU A 49 12.49 3.94 1.46
CA GLU A 49 11.80 2.73 1.00
C GLU A 49 10.69 3.04 0.00
N ILE A 50 9.99 4.16 0.15
CA ILE A 50 9.01 4.63 -0.84
C ILE A 50 9.64 4.73 -2.23
N ILE A 51 10.89 5.20 -2.35
CA ILE A 51 11.58 5.28 -3.65
C ILE A 51 11.74 3.89 -4.26
N LYS A 52 12.22 2.91 -3.49
CA LYS A 52 12.36 1.52 -3.96
C LYS A 52 11.02 0.90 -4.31
N PHE A 53 9.96 1.22 -3.55
CA PHE A 53 8.61 0.76 -3.83
C PHE A 53 8.06 1.37 -5.11
N LEU A 54 8.27 2.68 -5.35
CA LEU A 54 7.88 3.35 -6.58
C LEU A 54 8.55 2.74 -7.81
N GLU A 55 9.86 2.47 -7.74
CA GLU A 55 10.61 1.83 -8.82
C GLU A 55 10.10 0.41 -9.15
N GLN A 56 9.55 -0.30 -8.17
CA GLN A 56 9.03 -1.66 -8.32
C GLN A 56 7.51 -1.73 -8.53
N SER A 57 6.82 -0.60 -8.41
CA SER A 57 5.36 -0.55 -8.41
C SER A 57 4.80 -0.45 -9.83
N ASP A 58 3.81 -1.29 -10.10
CA ASP A 58 2.95 -1.09 -11.28
C ASP A 58 1.84 -0.07 -10.96
N ILE A 59 1.40 0.00 -9.70
CA ILE A 59 0.33 0.88 -9.21
C ILE A 59 0.65 1.37 -7.79
N LEU A 60 0.42 2.66 -7.55
CA LEU A 60 0.41 3.30 -6.22
C LEU A 60 -0.98 3.86 -5.92
N ILE A 61 -1.52 3.53 -4.74
CA ILE A 61 -2.78 4.09 -4.22
C ILE A 61 -2.48 4.98 -3.01
N ARG A 62 -2.99 6.21 -3.04
CA ARG A 62 -2.86 7.21 -1.97
C ARG A 62 -4.25 7.69 -1.52
N ALA A 63 -4.57 7.52 -0.23
CA ALA A 63 -5.85 7.92 0.37
C ALA A 63 -5.69 8.51 1.78
#